data_AF-A0A6J2YF18-F1
#
_entry.id   AF-A0A6J2YF18-F1
#
_cell.length_a   1.000
_cell.length_b   1.000
_cell.length_c   1.000
_cell.angle_alpha   90.00
_cell.angle_beta   90.00
_cell.angle_gamma   90.00
#
_symmetry.space_group_name_H-M   'P 1'
#
loop_
_entity.id
_entity.type
_entity.pdbx_description
1 polymer ?
#
loop_
_entity_poly.entity_id
_entity_poly.type
_entity_poly.pdbx_seq_one_letter_code
_entity_poly.pdbx_strand_id
1 'polypeptide(L)'
;MKIPYIINKNTVVVYTPSKNSLQLVGENIRKLVAENFEWDKDHCPSLKEYCINAIGKNFENKPILDELPCSDRVYLLDILPIKLPLELMIPLIDELQIPGALLQNPV
;
A
#
# COMPACT_ATOMS: atom_id res chain seq x y z
N MET A 1 -15.09 33.22 -1.21
CA MET A 1 -15.52 32.39 -2.34
C MET A 1 -17.03 32.58 -2.52
N LYS A 2 -17.52 33.08 -3.66
CA LYS A 2 -18.97 33.24 -3.90
C LYS A 2 -19.50 31.95 -4.49
N ILE A 3 -20.24 31.18 -3.69
CA ILE A 3 -20.92 29.99 -4.17
C ILE A 3 -22.23 30.45 -4.85
N PRO A 4 -22.48 30.08 -6.10
CA PRO A 4 -23.72 30.47 -6.78
C PRO A 4 -24.92 29.85 -6.06
N TYR A 5 -25.90 30.68 -5.70
CA TYR A 5 -27.12 30.28 -5.00
C TYR A 5 -28.27 29.95 -5.96
N ILE A 6 -28.15 30.32 -7.24
CA ILE A 6 -29.13 30.03 -8.30
C ILE A 6 -28.39 29.59 -9.57
N ILE A 7 -28.92 28.58 -10.23
CA ILE A 7 -28.47 28.15 -11.55
C ILE A 7 -29.26 28.93 -12.62
N ASN A 8 -28.57 29.45 -13.64
CA ASN A 8 -29.21 30.12 -14.77
C ASN A 8 -30.16 29.14 -15.50
N LYS A 9 -31.37 29.59 -15.83
CA LYS A 9 -32.37 28.78 -16.54
C LYS A 9 -31.86 28.26 -17.89
N ASN A 10 -31.06 29.06 -18.62
CA ASN A 10 -30.48 28.64 -19.89
C ASN A 10 -29.50 27.47 -19.70
N THR A 11 -28.77 27.44 -18.59
CA THR A 11 -27.90 26.32 -18.22
C THR A 11 -28.72 25.06 -18.01
N VAL A 12 -29.85 25.14 -17.29
CA VAL A 12 -30.74 23.99 -17.11
C VAL A 12 -31.21 23.45 -18.45
N VAL A 13 -31.66 24.32 -19.37
CA VAL A 13 -32.13 23.91 -20.70
C VAL A 13 -31.02 23.24 -21.51
N VAL A 14 -29.83 23.82 -21.55
CA VAL A 14 -28.69 23.32 -22.33
C VAL A 14 -28.21 21.94 -21.84
N TYR A 15 -28.20 21.72 -20.52
CA TYR A 15 -27.71 20.47 -19.92
C TYR A 15 -28.81 19.45 -19.63
N THR A 16 -30.07 19.73 -19.98
CA THR A 16 -31.15 18.75 -19.82
C THR A 16 -30.98 17.62 -20.85
N PRO A 17 -30.88 16.35 -20.43
CA PRO A 17 -30.72 15.23 -21.35
C PRO A 17 -31.95 15.01 -22.22
N SER A 18 -31.74 14.48 -23.43
CA SER A 18 -32.84 14.16 -24.36
C SER A 18 -33.69 12.99 -23.84
N LYS A 19 -34.94 12.87 -24.33
CA LYS A 19 -35.81 11.74 -23.99
C LYS A 19 -35.18 10.38 -24.32
N ASN A 20 -34.50 10.30 -25.46
CA ASN A 20 -33.81 9.07 -25.88
C ASN A 20 -32.66 8.72 -24.93
N SER A 21 -31.91 9.72 -24.46
CA SER A 21 -30.83 9.55 -23.48
C SER A 21 -31.36 9.00 -22.16
N LEU A 22 -32.51 9.47 -21.69
CA LEU A 22 -33.15 8.99 -20.46
C LEU A 22 -33.71 7.57 -20.56
N GLN A 23 -33.88 7.04 -21.78
CA GLN A 23 -34.38 5.68 -22.04
C GLN A 23 -33.25 4.66 -22.26
N LEU A 24 -31.98 5.08 -22.19
CA LEU A 24 -30.85 4.18 -22.31
C LEU A 24 -30.85 3.16 -21.16
N VAL A 25 -30.41 1.94 -21.48
CA VAL A 25 -30.29 0.86 -20.50
C VAL A 25 -29.36 1.30 -19.38
N GLY A 26 -29.86 1.29 -18.14
CA GLY A 26 -29.10 1.66 -16.96
C GLY A 26 -29.22 3.13 -16.55
N GLU A 27 -29.74 4.03 -17.38
CA GLU A 27 -29.87 5.46 -17.03
C GLU A 27 -30.93 5.67 -15.93
N ASN A 28 -31.99 4.86 -15.94
CA ASN A 28 -33.03 4.87 -14.91
C ASN A 28 -32.54 4.46 -13.50
N ILE A 29 -31.45 3.71 -13.41
CA ILE A 29 -30.83 3.26 -12.15
C ILE A 29 -29.54 4.02 -11.83
N ARG A 30 -29.08 4.89 -12.73
CA ARG A 30 -27.85 5.66 -12.55
C ARG A 30 -28.01 6.61 -11.37
N LYS A 31 -27.06 6.56 -10.44
CA LYS A 31 -26.96 7.48 -9.31
C LYS A 31 -25.59 8.13 -9.33
N LEU A 32 -25.54 9.42 -9.01
CA LEU A 32 -24.29 10.07 -8.66
C LEU A 32 -23.89 9.58 -7.27
N VAL A 33 -22.75 8.92 -7.18
CA VAL A 33 -22.10 8.53 -5.93
C VAL A 33 -20.88 9.42 -5.72
N ALA A 34 -20.56 9.70 -4.45
CA ALA A 34 -19.31 10.36 -4.12
C ALA A 34 -18.13 9.49 -4.59
N GLU A 35 -17.02 10.13 -4.95
CA GLU A 35 -15.79 9.43 -5.28
C GLU A 35 -15.37 8.57 -4.10
N ASN A 36 -15.10 7.29 -4.36
CA ASN A 36 -14.51 6.41 -3.37
C ASN A 36 -13.00 6.67 -3.35
N PHE A 37 -12.49 7.42 -2.37
CA PHE A 37 -11.05 7.68 -2.23
C PHE A 37 -10.22 6.43 -1.92
N GLU A 38 -10.89 5.31 -1.61
CA GLU A 38 -10.28 4.02 -1.27
C GLU A 38 -10.38 3.01 -2.41
N TRP A 39 -10.64 3.49 -3.63
CA TRP A 39 -10.83 2.64 -4.81
C TRP A 39 -9.59 1.77 -5.12
N ASP A 40 -8.43 2.14 -4.62
CA ASP A 40 -7.14 1.46 -4.77
C ASP A 40 -6.72 0.64 -3.55
N LYS A 41 -7.46 0.69 -2.42
CA LYS A 41 -7.09 -0.05 -1.20
C LYS A 41 -7.14 -1.57 -1.36
N ASP A 42 -8.03 -2.07 -2.21
CA ASP A 42 -8.17 -3.50 -2.49
C ASP A 42 -7.38 -3.93 -3.74
N HIS A 43 -6.33 -3.18 -4.11
CA HIS A 43 -5.48 -3.61 -5.22
C HIS A 43 -4.83 -4.95 -4.88
N CYS A 44 -4.86 -5.88 -5.83
CA CYS A 44 -4.20 -7.15 -5.67
C CYS A 44 -2.70 -6.91 -5.42
N PRO A 45 -2.11 -7.50 -4.36
CA PRO A 45 -0.68 -7.44 -4.16
C PRO A 45 0.06 -7.92 -5.42
N SER A 46 1.17 -7.28 -5.70
CA SER A 46 2.09 -7.70 -6.75
C SER A 46 2.57 -9.14 -6.51
N LEU A 47 2.92 -9.84 -7.59
CA LEU A 47 3.55 -11.17 -7.49
C LEU A 47 4.78 -11.14 -6.57
N LYS A 48 5.53 -10.04 -6.62
CA LYS A 48 6.69 -9.80 -5.79
C LYS A 48 6.34 -9.82 -4.30
N GLU A 49 5.31 -9.09 -3.87
CA GLU A 49 4.85 -9.10 -2.48
C GLU A 49 4.41 -10.50 -2.03
N TYR A 50 3.73 -11.26 -2.89
CA TYR A 50 3.39 -12.64 -2.61
C TYR A 50 4.62 -13.53 -2.39
N CYS A 51 5.65 -13.40 -3.24
CA CYS A 51 6.89 -14.15 -3.12
C CYS A 51 7.62 -13.82 -1.80
N ILE A 52 7.75 -12.53 -1.46
CA ILE A 52 8.42 -12.13 -0.21
C ILE A 52 7.62 -12.61 1.02
N ASN A 53 6.29 -12.54 0.99
CA ASN A 53 5.44 -13.10 2.05
C ASN A 53 5.62 -14.62 2.19
N ALA A 54 5.76 -15.35 1.08
CA ALA A 54 6.02 -16.80 1.11
C ALA A 54 7.39 -17.11 1.72
N ILE A 55 8.42 -16.31 1.41
CA ILE A 55 9.75 -16.42 2.01
C ILE A 55 9.65 -16.15 3.52
N GLY A 56 9.00 -15.07 3.95
CA GLY A 56 8.82 -14.73 5.36
C GLY A 56 8.15 -15.84 6.16
N LYS A 57 7.12 -16.50 5.59
CA LYS A 57 6.45 -17.65 6.22
C LYS A 57 7.34 -18.88 6.38
N ASN A 58 8.33 -19.07 5.51
CA ASN A 58 9.24 -20.21 5.55
C ASN A 58 10.64 -19.83 6.07
N PHE A 59 10.80 -18.61 6.59
CA PHE A 59 12.09 -18.05 6.94
C PHE A 59 12.80 -18.87 8.03
N GLU A 60 12.06 -19.38 9.00
CA GLU A 60 12.60 -20.22 10.09
C GLU A 60 13.26 -21.50 9.57
N ASN A 61 12.69 -22.12 8.52
CA ASN A 61 13.23 -23.34 7.91
C ASN A 61 14.37 -23.04 6.93
N LYS A 62 14.32 -21.89 6.26
CA LYS A 62 15.28 -21.49 5.23
C LYS A 62 15.48 -19.96 5.27
N PRO A 63 16.37 -19.46 6.14
CA PRO A 63 16.63 -18.03 6.25
C PRO A 63 17.42 -17.57 5.03
N ILE A 64 16.75 -16.91 4.10
CA ILE A 64 17.36 -16.31 2.91
C ILE A 64 17.19 -14.79 3.03
N LEU A 65 18.30 -14.09 3.22
CA LEU A 65 18.30 -12.62 3.24
C LEU A 65 19.31 -12.05 2.22
N ASP A 66 20.54 -12.56 2.20
CA ASP A 66 21.62 -12.00 1.35
C ASP A 66 21.43 -12.21 -0.15
N GLU A 67 20.62 -13.20 -0.55
CA GLU A 67 20.29 -13.46 -1.95
C GLU A 67 19.23 -12.50 -2.50
N LEU A 68 18.58 -11.72 -1.63
CA LEU A 68 17.51 -10.81 -2.01
C LEU A 68 18.04 -9.41 -2.38
N PRO A 69 17.45 -8.74 -3.38
CA PRO A 69 17.71 -7.33 -3.65
C PRO A 69 17.49 -6.45 -2.41
N CYS A 70 18.20 -5.32 -2.30
CA CYS A 70 18.13 -4.46 -1.12
C CYS A 70 16.70 -4.04 -0.72
N SER A 71 15.84 -3.72 -1.69
CA SER A 71 14.45 -3.34 -1.41
C SER A 71 13.62 -4.49 -0.85
N ASP A 72 13.96 -5.73 -1.19
CA ASP A 72 13.22 -6.93 -0.82
C ASP A 72 13.64 -7.42 0.55
N ARG A 73 14.92 -7.22 0.90
CA ARG A 73 15.42 -7.45 2.27
C ARG A 73 14.71 -6.57 3.28
N VAL A 74 14.60 -5.27 2.99
CA VAL A 74 13.92 -4.32 3.88
C VAL A 74 12.46 -4.75 4.08
N TYR A 75 11.76 -5.03 2.99
CA TYR A 75 10.38 -5.48 3.07
C TYR A 75 10.24 -6.81 3.82
N LEU A 76 11.14 -7.77 3.60
CA LEU A 76 11.15 -9.04 4.33
C LEU A 76 11.33 -8.81 5.84
N LEU A 77 12.32 -8.01 6.23
CA LEU A 77 12.59 -7.69 7.64
C LEU A 77 11.39 -7.02 8.33
N ASP A 78 10.65 -6.18 7.62
CA ASP A 78 9.44 -5.52 8.13
C ASP A 78 8.28 -6.49 8.39
N ILE A 79 8.20 -7.61 7.64
CA ILE A 79 7.10 -8.58 7.76
C ILE A 79 7.46 -9.82 8.60
N LEU A 80 8.72 -9.98 9.01
CA LEU A 80 9.16 -11.16 9.77
C LEU A 80 8.46 -11.23 11.14
N PRO A 81 8.04 -12.42 11.59
CA PRO A 81 7.38 -12.56 12.88
C PRO A 81 8.33 -12.29 14.05
N ILE A 82 7.87 -11.51 15.03
CA ILE A 82 8.63 -11.13 16.24
C ILE A 82 9.07 -12.35 17.08
N LYS A 83 8.40 -13.51 16.90
CA LYS A 83 8.65 -14.75 17.65
C LYS A 83 9.74 -15.63 17.02
N LEU A 84 10.49 -15.14 16.03
CA LEU A 84 11.60 -15.88 15.45
C LEU A 84 12.68 -16.20 16.50
N PRO A 85 13.29 -17.39 16.45
CA PRO A 85 14.43 -17.73 17.29
C PRO A 85 15.55 -16.69 17.16
N LEU A 86 16.10 -16.25 18.29
CA LEU A 86 17.12 -15.21 18.34
C LEU A 86 18.39 -15.65 17.60
N GLU A 87 18.70 -16.94 17.62
CA GLU A 87 19.84 -17.55 16.93
C GLU A 87 19.78 -17.32 15.42
N LEU A 88 18.57 -17.24 14.84
CA LEU A 88 18.37 -16.92 13.43
C LEU A 88 18.48 -15.42 13.14
N MET A 89 18.15 -14.58 14.12
CA MET A 89 18.13 -13.12 13.95
C MET A 89 19.50 -12.47 14.17
N ILE A 90 20.32 -13.00 15.09
CA ILE A 90 21.64 -12.46 15.42
C ILE A 90 22.52 -12.24 14.17
N PRO A 91 22.64 -13.20 13.23
CA PRO A 91 23.48 -13.02 12.04
C PRO A 91 22.96 -11.96 11.05
N LEU A 92 21.67 -11.59 11.15
CA LEU A 92 21.01 -10.65 10.22
C LEU A 92 21.14 -9.20 10.70
N ILE A 93 21.59 -8.99 11.93
CA ILE A 93 21.94 -7.66 12.43
C ILE A 93 23.31 -7.35 11.86
N ASP A 94 23.35 -6.60 10.75
CA ASP A 94 24.58 -5.96 10.29
C ASP A 94 25.17 -5.22 11.49
N GLU A 95 26.47 -5.47 11.78
CA GLU A 95 27.15 -4.97 12.96
C GLU A 95 26.64 -3.57 13.26
N LEU A 96 25.88 -3.49 14.36
CA LEU A 96 25.42 -2.28 14.96
C LEU A 96 26.62 -1.35 14.89
N GLN A 97 26.54 -0.33 14.03
CA GLN A 97 27.61 0.63 13.84
C GLN A 97 27.66 1.47 15.12
N ILE A 98 28.00 0.82 16.22
CA ILE A 98 28.44 1.38 17.46
C ILE A 98 29.76 1.99 17.02
N PRO A 99 29.83 3.33 16.85
CA PRO A 99 31.12 3.94 16.60
C PRO A 99 32.04 3.44 17.71
N GLY A 100 33.17 2.83 17.34
CA GLY A 100 34.16 2.24 18.25
C GLY A 100 34.77 3.22 19.27
N ALA A 101 34.20 4.42 19.41
CA ALA A 101 34.54 5.45 20.37
C ALA A 101 33.98 5.18 21.79
N LEU A 102 33.09 4.20 22.01
CA LEU A 102 32.54 3.92 23.35
C LEU A 102 33.18 2.73 24.09
N LEU A 103 34.14 2.02 23.48
CA LEU A 103 34.86 0.92 24.13
C LEU A 103 36.28 1.30 24.59
N GLN A 104 36.65 2.58 24.52
CA GLN A 104 37.89 3.10 25.11
C GLN A 104 37.59 3.95 26.33
N ASN A 105 37.23 3.32 27.44
CA ASN A 105 37.46 3.90 28.77
C ASN A 105 37.84 2.75 29.71
N PRO A 106 39.15 2.49 29.93
CA PRO A 106 39.57 1.70 31.06
C PRO A 106 39.41 2.54 32.33
N VAL A 107 38.57 2.07 33.26
CA VAL A 107 38.69 2.37 34.69
C VAL A 107 38.75 1.05 35.42
#